data_AF-A0ABD3BB33-F1
#
_entry.id   AF-A0ABD3BB33-F1
#
_cell.length_a   1.000
_cell.length_b   1.000
_cell.length_c   1.000
_cell.angle_alpha   90.00
_cell.angle_beta   90.00
_cell.angle_gamma   90.00
#
_symmetry.space_group_name_H-M   'P 1'
#
loop_
_entity.id
_entity.type
_entity.pdbx_description
1 polymer ?
#
loop_
_entity_poly.entity_id
_entity_poly.type
_entity_poly.pdbx_seq_one_letter_code
_entity_poly.pdbx_strand_id
1 'polypeptide(L)'
;MAATTTLFLSLFLLFLARAQSQTRPTPAAPPPASDFCNGIFLSYTYTGGSPTTPKDDPGGSSSHQRSEVGLYMIEGADLLSIRHLLLIQVLYQNVALKLKEAILYGVSLEDIKKELFNEVEQESEKLAQKFEENILDATKNYEKVVVDKKEIEGLPFTTLALAAETAISKGYDNVNAGPWIITLDGPIYRSVMQHAHNRSLREDIYRAYVSRASEGPLNNTPIIERILELRLEKAKLLGHVNYAEFSFEAKMATLDKARDLIEKLHNASWCPAIKVKNEEELRDYAREQGANEANNLNQWDINFWSERLRESKYDLNEKRPYELIVVATQKGISI
;
A
#
# COMPACT_ATOMS: atom_id res chain seq x y z
N MET A 1 15.32 15.02 -50.03
CA MET A 1 15.82 15.59 -48.77
C MET A 1 15.65 14.70 -47.53
N ALA A 2 14.84 13.63 -47.55
CA ALA A 2 14.70 12.71 -46.41
C ALA A 2 15.75 11.58 -46.35
N ALA A 3 16.37 11.21 -47.48
CA ALA A 3 17.36 10.12 -47.53
C ALA A 3 18.75 10.53 -46.99
N THR A 4 19.09 11.82 -47.07
CA THR A 4 20.38 12.36 -46.62
C THR A 4 20.47 12.52 -45.11
N THR A 5 19.35 12.77 -44.43
CA THR A 5 19.28 12.94 -42.96
C THR A 5 19.43 11.60 -42.21
N THR A 6 18.90 10.51 -42.77
CA THR A 6 19.00 9.16 -42.17
C THR A 6 20.42 8.59 -42.27
N LEU A 7 21.12 8.89 -43.37
CA LEU A 7 22.54 8.55 -43.55
C LEU A 7 23.46 9.34 -42.62
N PHE A 8 23.14 10.61 -42.36
CA PHE A 8 23.88 11.41 -41.37
C PHE A 8 23.69 10.91 -39.94
N LEU A 9 22.46 10.48 -39.58
CA LEU A 9 22.18 9.96 -38.24
C LEU A 9 22.84 8.58 -38.00
N SER A 10 22.92 7.72 -39.02
CA SER A 10 23.60 6.43 -38.91
C SER A 10 25.12 6.58 -38.86
N LEU A 11 25.71 7.48 -39.64
CA LEU A 11 27.13 7.80 -39.55
C LEU A 11 27.49 8.46 -38.21
N PHE A 12 26.61 9.31 -37.66
CA PHE A 12 26.83 9.95 -36.36
C PHE A 12 26.79 8.95 -35.20
N LEU A 13 25.88 7.97 -35.24
CA LEU A 13 25.82 6.88 -34.27
C LEU A 13 27.02 5.92 -34.38
N LEU A 14 27.50 5.65 -35.60
CA LEU A 14 28.74 4.89 -35.83
C LEU A 14 29.99 5.64 -35.35
N PHE A 15 30.01 6.97 -35.47
CA PHE A 15 31.11 7.80 -34.97
C PHE A 15 31.14 7.85 -33.44
N LEU A 16 29.98 7.92 -32.78
CA LEU A 16 29.87 7.85 -31.31
C LEU A 16 30.27 6.46 -30.76
N ALA A 17 29.89 5.38 -31.46
CA ALA A 17 30.32 4.03 -31.11
C ALA A 17 31.85 3.84 -31.24
N ARG A 18 32.48 4.51 -32.22
CA ARG A 18 33.94 4.46 -32.44
C ARG A 18 34.72 5.38 -31.50
N ALA A 19 34.12 6.48 -31.04
CA ALA A 19 34.72 7.35 -30.02
C ALA A 19 34.72 6.70 -28.61
N GLN A 20 33.71 5.87 -28.31
CA GLN A 20 33.64 5.13 -27.04
C GLN A 20 34.60 3.94 -26.98
N SER A 21 35.07 3.40 -28.12
CA SER A 21 36.00 2.26 -28.13
C SER A 21 37.48 2.65 -27.95
N GLN A 22 37.84 3.93 -28.13
CA GLN A 22 39.23 4.39 -28.04
C GLN A 22 39.66 4.88 -26.64
N THR A 23 38.76 4.91 -25.64
CA THR A 23 39.05 5.52 -24.32
C THR A 23 38.88 4.59 -23.11
N ARG A 24 38.83 3.26 -23.29
CA ARG A 24 38.83 2.34 -22.13
C ARG A 24 40.00 1.35 -22.17
N PRO A 25 40.83 1.28 -21.11
CA PRO A 25 41.76 0.17 -20.92
C PRO A 25 40.97 -1.12 -20.68
N THR A 26 41.50 -2.23 -21.18
CA THR A 26 40.95 -3.59 -21.09
C THR A 26 40.65 -4.01 -19.65
N PRO A 27 39.40 -4.38 -19.31
CA PRO A 27 39.13 -5.22 -18.16
C PRO A 27 39.11 -6.70 -18.57
N ALA A 28 39.53 -7.54 -17.63
CA ALA A 28 39.65 -8.99 -17.73
C ALA A 28 38.35 -9.69 -18.16
N ALA A 29 38.51 -10.88 -18.73
CA ALA A 29 37.46 -11.74 -19.28
C ALA A 29 36.28 -11.99 -18.30
N PRO A 30 35.03 -12.01 -18.78
CA PRO A 30 33.88 -12.36 -17.95
C PRO A 30 33.77 -13.88 -17.73
N PRO A 31 33.23 -14.34 -16.57
CA PRO A 31 32.97 -15.75 -16.32
C PRO A 31 31.80 -16.27 -17.18
N PRO A 32 31.69 -17.60 -17.38
CA PRO A 32 30.69 -18.18 -18.27
C PRO A 32 29.26 -17.99 -17.73
N ALA A 33 28.32 -17.82 -18.66
CA ALA A 33 26.91 -17.62 -18.41
C ALA A 33 26.26 -18.83 -17.70
N SER A 34 26.00 -18.69 -16.40
CA SER A 34 25.15 -19.64 -15.65
C SER A 34 24.11 -18.99 -14.73
N ASP A 35 23.91 -17.67 -14.76
CA ASP A 35 23.03 -16.99 -13.77
C ASP A 35 21.74 -16.34 -14.32
N PHE A 36 21.33 -16.65 -15.56
CA PHE A 36 20.05 -16.17 -16.10
C PHE A 36 18.87 -17.16 -15.98
N CYS A 37 19.04 -18.26 -15.24
CA CYS A 37 17.98 -19.26 -15.00
C CYS A 37 17.53 -19.38 -13.53
N ASN A 38 17.90 -18.46 -12.63
CA ASN A 38 17.46 -18.53 -11.22
C ASN A 38 16.12 -17.83 -10.92
N GLY A 39 15.48 -17.20 -11.90
CA GLY A 39 14.15 -16.58 -11.74
C GLY A 39 12.95 -17.51 -12.02
N ILE A 40 13.19 -18.69 -12.60
CA ILE A 40 12.15 -19.68 -12.91
C ILE A 40 12.33 -20.97 -12.07
N PHE A 41 13.47 -21.14 -11.41
CA PHE A 41 13.79 -22.35 -10.62
C PHE A 41 13.40 -22.26 -9.13
N LEU A 42 12.95 -21.10 -8.64
CA LEU A 42 12.51 -20.91 -7.25
C LEU A 42 11.02 -21.20 -7.00
N SER A 43 10.25 -21.60 -8.03
CA SER A 43 8.83 -21.99 -7.89
C SER A 43 8.56 -23.49 -8.06
N TYR A 44 9.57 -24.31 -8.34
CA TYR A 44 9.41 -25.76 -8.60
C TYR A 44 10.02 -26.68 -7.55
N THR A 45 10.49 -26.17 -6.40
CA THR A 45 11.01 -26.99 -5.29
C THR A 45 10.06 -27.11 -4.10
N TYR A 46 8.74 -26.90 -4.31
CA TYR A 46 7.73 -27.12 -3.28
C TYR A 46 6.51 -27.92 -3.76
N THR A 47 6.71 -28.94 -4.59
CA THR A 47 5.79 -30.09 -4.69
C THR A 47 6.57 -31.29 -5.22
N GLY A 48 6.89 -32.25 -4.35
CA GLY A 48 7.45 -33.54 -4.77
C GLY A 48 6.42 -34.33 -5.56
N GLY A 49 6.71 -34.55 -6.85
CA GLY A 49 5.93 -35.42 -7.73
C GLY A 49 6.77 -35.83 -8.93
N SER A 50 7.18 -37.10 -8.97
CA SER A 50 8.02 -37.68 -10.02
C SER A 50 7.30 -37.69 -11.38
N PRO A 51 7.96 -37.36 -12.52
CA PRO A 51 7.37 -37.55 -13.84
C PRO A 51 7.58 -39.00 -14.29
N THR A 52 6.48 -39.73 -14.48
CA THR A 52 6.48 -40.98 -15.24
C THR A 52 6.55 -40.68 -16.74
N THR A 53 7.59 -41.17 -17.42
CA THR A 53 7.75 -41.15 -18.88
C THR A 53 6.89 -42.22 -19.54
N PRO A 54 6.05 -41.92 -20.55
CA PRO A 54 5.59 -42.93 -21.50
C PRO A 54 6.58 -43.11 -22.66
N LYS A 55 6.78 -44.37 -23.01
CA LYS A 55 7.72 -44.93 -23.99
C LYS A 55 7.45 -44.52 -25.43
N ASP A 56 8.53 -44.51 -26.21
CA ASP A 56 8.54 -44.51 -27.68
C ASP A 56 7.70 -45.65 -28.29
N ASP A 57 7.09 -45.40 -29.44
CA ASP A 57 7.06 -46.37 -30.53
C ASP A 57 7.15 -45.66 -31.90
N PRO A 58 7.94 -46.18 -32.87
CA PRO A 58 8.26 -45.50 -34.12
C PRO A 58 7.42 -46.02 -35.28
N GLY A 59 6.93 -45.12 -36.14
CA GLY A 59 6.41 -45.52 -37.44
C GLY A 59 5.62 -44.45 -38.17
N GLY A 60 6.02 -44.13 -39.39
CA GLY A 60 5.11 -43.59 -40.40
C GLY A 60 5.57 -42.34 -41.14
N SER A 61 6.32 -42.57 -42.21
CA SER A 61 6.30 -41.81 -43.48
C SER A 61 6.63 -40.32 -43.45
N SER A 62 7.90 -40.03 -43.72
CA SER A 62 8.37 -38.85 -44.45
C SER A 62 7.91 -38.90 -45.91
N SER A 63 6.91 -38.11 -46.30
CA SER A 63 6.76 -37.61 -47.68
C SER A 63 5.46 -36.81 -47.83
N HIS A 64 5.38 -35.62 -47.24
CA HIS A 64 4.64 -34.49 -47.80
C HIS A 64 5.41 -33.23 -47.40
N GLN A 65 6.44 -32.96 -48.19
CA GLN A 65 7.20 -31.72 -48.13
C GLN A 65 6.30 -30.55 -48.52
N ARG A 66 6.41 -29.50 -47.73
CA ARG A 66 6.66 -28.13 -48.21
C ARG A 66 5.56 -27.52 -49.10
N SER A 67 4.55 -26.96 -48.45
CA SER A 67 3.86 -25.78 -49.00
C SER A 67 3.32 -24.80 -47.95
N GLU A 68 3.27 -25.14 -46.66
CA GLU A 68 2.72 -24.23 -45.63
C GLU A 68 3.75 -23.54 -44.72
N VAL A 69 5.06 -23.81 -44.88
CA VAL A 69 6.10 -23.17 -44.04
C VAL A 69 6.44 -21.74 -44.50
N GLY A 70 5.85 -21.27 -45.61
CA GLY A 70 6.09 -19.94 -46.18
C GLY A 70 5.25 -18.81 -45.58
N LEU A 71 4.18 -19.11 -44.84
CA LEU A 71 3.30 -18.09 -44.27
C LEU A 71 3.66 -17.71 -42.81
N TYR A 72 4.14 -18.67 -42.01
CA TYR A 72 4.49 -18.44 -40.59
C TYR A 72 5.81 -17.67 -40.37
N MET A 73 6.72 -17.67 -41.36
CA MET A 73 8.00 -16.96 -41.25
C MET A 73 7.87 -15.45 -41.51
N ILE A 74 6.82 -15.03 -42.23
CA ILE A 74 6.54 -13.61 -42.51
C ILE A 74 5.81 -12.97 -41.32
N GLU A 75 4.87 -13.68 -40.68
CA GLU A 75 4.26 -13.24 -39.41
C GLU A 75 5.25 -13.26 -38.24
N GLY A 76 6.19 -14.22 -38.21
CA GLY A 76 7.23 -14.31 -37.18
C GLY A 76 8.25 -13.15 -37.23
N ALA A 77 8.59 -12.64 -38.42
CA ALA A 77 9.47 -11.49 -38.59
C ALA A 77 8.78 -10.19 -38.15
N ASP A 78 7.49 -10.03 -38.43
CA ASP A 78 6.68 -8.92 -37.94
C ASP A 78 6.47 -9.00 -36.42
N LEU A 79 6.24 -10.18 -35.85
CA LEU A 79 6.17 -10.38 -34.40
C LEU A 79 7.52 -10.14 -33.70
N LEU A 80 8.64 -10.52 -34.32
CA LEU A 80 9.98 -10.22 -33.81
C LEU A 80 10.27 -8.71 -33.90
N SER A 81 9.86 -8.05 -34.98
CA SER A 81 9.95 -6.60 -35.14
C SER A 81 9.08 -5.86 -34.11
N ILE A 82 7.83 -6.29 -33.91
CA ILE A 82 6.92 -5.76 -32.88
C ILE A 82 7.50 -6.00 -31.48
N ARG A 83 8.07 -7.17 -31.19
CA ARG A 83 8.72 -7.46 -29.90
C ARG A 83 9.95 -6.58 -29.66
N HIS A 84 10.77 -6.33 -30.68
CA HIS A 84 11.90 -5.41 -30.59
C HIS A 84 11.42 -3.96 -30.40
N LEU A 85 10.38 -3.52 -31.11
CA LEU A 85 9.76 -2.20 -30.93
C LEU A 85 9.16 -2.04 -29.53
N LEU A 86 8.48 -3.05 -29.00
CA LEU A 86 7.96 -3.06 -27.64
C LEU A 86 9.11 -3.01 -26.62
N LEU A 87 10.18 -3.76 -26.84
CA LEU A 87 11.34 -3.75 -25.96
C LEU A 87 12.01 -2.37 -25.95
N ILE A 88 12.18 -1.75 -27.13
CA ILE A 88 12.71 -0.39 -27.25
C ILE A 88 11.79 0.61 -26.54
N GLN A 89 10.47 0.47 -26.67
CA GLN A 89 9.51 1.32 -25.98
C GLN A 89 9.62 1.18 -24.46
N VAL A 90 9.67 -0.04 -23.94
CA VAL A 90 9.82 -0.31 -22.50
C VAL A 90 11.17 0.23 -21.99
N LEU A 91 12.25 0.02 -22.73
CA LEU A 91 13.57 0.54 -22.38
C LEU A 91 13.59 2.08 -22.37
N TYR A 92 12.99 2.71 -23.37
CA TYR A 92 12.87 4.17 -23.45
C TYR A 92 12.10 4.73 -22.24
N GLN A 93 10.95 4.13 -21.90
CA GLN A 93 10.16 4.53 -20.74
C GLN A 93 10.97 4.38 -19.44
N ASN A 94 11.69 3.27 -19.26
CA ASN A 94 12.54 3.06 -18.09
C ASN A 94 13.67 4.09 -17.98
N VAL A 95 14.33 4.44 -19.10
CA VAL A 95 15.38 5.46 -19.09
C VAL A 95 14.81 6.84 -18.77
N ALA A 96 13.66 7.19 -19.37
CA ALA A 96 12.98 8.45 -19.10
C ALA A 96 12.56 8.57 -17.62
N LEU A 97 12.04 7.49 -17.02
CA LEU A 97 11.69 7.44 -15.60
C LEU A 97 12.92 7.64 -14.70
N LYS A 98 14.02 6.91 -14.95
CA LYS A 98 15.25 7.05 -14.17
C LYS A 98 15.86 8.45 -14.25
N LEU A 99 15.82 9.07 -15.43
CA LEU A 99 16.31 10.45 -15.59
C LEU A 99 15.45 11.43 -14.79
N LYS A 100 14.13 11.24 -14.83
CA LYS A 100 13.19 12.06 -14.07
C LYS A 100 13.40 11.90 -12.56
N GLU A 101 13.56 10.67 -12.09
CA GLU A 101 13.93 10.39 -10.69
C GLU A 101 15.23 11.12 -10.31
N ALA A 102 16.28 11.03 -11.14
CA ALA A 102 17.54 11.71 -10.86
C ALA A 102 17.40 13.24 -10.74
N ILE A 103 16.57 13.86 -11.59
CA ILE A 103 16.27 15.30 -11.50
C ILE A 103 15.53 15.60 -10.20
N LEU A 104 14.54 14.79 -9.84
CA LEU A 104 13.76 14.94 -8.59
C LEU A 104 14.61 14.68 -7.32
N TYR A 105 15.70 13.90 -7.44
CA TYR A 105 16.72 13.73 -6.40
C TYR A 105 17.77 14.85 -6.38
N GLY A 106 17.56 15.94 -7.12
CA GLY A 106 18.41 17.12 -7.06
C GLY A 106 19.78 16.96 -7.76
N VAL A 107 19.94 15.97 -8.65
CA VAL A 107 21.21 15.75 -9.37
C VAL A 107 21.60 16.95 -10.25
N SER A 108 20.63 17.75 -10.67
CA SER A 108 20.84 18.97 -11.48
C SER A 108 21.12 20.24 -10.65
N LEU A 109 21.16 20.16 -9.32
CA LEU A 109 21.40 21.32 -8.46
C LEU A 109 22.89 21.69 -8.42
N GLU A 110 23.16 22.99 -8.31
CA GLU A 110 24.50 23.52 -8.00
C GLU A 110 24.97 23.04 -6.62
N ASP A 111 26.28 22.95 -6.41
CA ASP A 111 26.89 22.31 -5.22
C ASP A 111 26.30 22.82 -3.89
N ILE A 112 26.11 24.14 -3.72
CA ILE A 112 25.53 24.73 -2.51
C ILE A 112 24.06 24.30 -2.31
N LYS A 113 23.26 24.29 -3.37
CA LYS A 113 21.85 23.85 -3.29
C LYS A 113 21.73 22.36 -3.05
N LYS A 114 22.71 21.59 -3.54
CA LYS A 114 22.79 20.14 -3.35
C LYS A 114 23.12 19.77 -1.91
N GLU A 115 24.02 20.50 -1.25
CA GLU A 115 24.29 20.33 0.19
C GLU A 115 23.03 20.58 1.02
N LEU A 116 22.37 21.73 0.80
CA LEU A 116 21.10 22.05 1.47
C LEU A 116 20.01 21.01 1.21
N PHE A 117 19.91 20.51 -0.04
CA PHE A 117 18.96 19.46 -0.39
C PHE A 117 19.21 18.17 0.41
N ASN A 118 20.48 17.75 0.52
CA ASN A 118 20.83 16.54 1.27
C ASN A 118 20.55 16.70 2.77
N GLU A 119 20.80 17.88 3.34
CA GLU A 119 20.47 18.19 4.74
C GLU A 119 18.96 18.11 4.99
N VAL A 120 18.16 18.71 4.10
CA VAL A 120 16.69 18.67 4.16
C VAL A 120 16.17 17.22 4.08
N GLU A 121 16.72 16.41 3.17
CA GLU A 121 16.33 15.00 3.06
C GLU A 121 16.65 14.20 4.32
N GLN A 122 17.87 14.34 4.84
CA GLN A 122 18.29 13.65 6.06
C GLN A 122 17.42 14.02 7.26
N GLU A 123 17.12 15.31 7.43
CA GLU A 123 16.24 15.77 8.51
C GLU A 123 14.81 15.24 8.32
N SER A 124 14.29 15.29 7.09
CA SER A 124 12.94 14.79 6.75
C SER A 124 12.81 13.29 7.03
N GLU A 125 13.79 12.46 6.63
CA GLU A 125 13.80 11.02 6.91
C GLU A 125 13.84 10.73 8.41
N LYS A 126 14.71 11.43 9.15
CA LYS A 126 14.82 11.29 10.61
C LYS A 126 13.51 11.65 11.30
N LEU A 127 12.85 12.73 10.88
CA LEU A 127 11.57 13.16 11.45
C LEU A 127 10.43 12.21 11.09
N ALA A 128 10.42 11.65 9.88
CA ALA A 128 9.44 10.65 9.47
C ALA A 128 9.56 9.37 10.33
N GLN A 129 10.78 8.89 10.55
CA GLN A 129 11.02 7.77 11.46
C GLN A 129 10.54 8.11 12.89
N LYS A 130 10.91 9.29 13.40
CA LYS A 130 10.50 9.71 14.74
C LYS A 130 8.99 9.82 14.91
N PHE A 131 8.29 10.28 13.87
CA PHE A 131 6.83 10.36 13.84
C PHE A 131 6.19 8.98 14.01
N GLU A 132 6.67 7.97 13.27
CA GLU A 132 6.17 6.59 13.33
C GLU A 132 6.50 5.92 14.67
N GLU A 133 7.73 6.11 15.18
CA GLU A 133 8.15 5.63 16.51
C GLU A 133 7.24 6.19 17.61
N ASN A 134 6.97 7.49 17.60
CA ASN A 134 6.09 8.12 18.59
C ASN A 134 4.66 7.57 18.55
N ILE A 135 4.12 7.25 17.37
CA ILE A 135 2.79 6.63 17.24
C ILE A 135 2.79 5.20 17.79
N LEU A 136 3.84 4.43 17.49
CA LEU A 136 3.99 3.07 17.99
C LEU A 136 4.08 3.06 19.51
N ASP A 137 4.91 3.94 20.08
CA ASP A 137 5.07 4.07 21.53
C ASP A 137 3.79 4.58 22.19
N ALA A 138 3.08 5.56 21.60
CA ALA A 138 1.80 6.03 22.12
C ALA A 138 0.73 4.93 22.10
N THR A 139 0.74 4.06 21.09
CA THR A 139 -0.18 2.91 21.00
C THR A 139 0.15 1.85 22.05
N LYS A 140 1.44 1.56 22.28
CA LYS A 140 1.90 0.58 23.27
C LYS A 140 1.76 1.03 24.72
N ASN A 141 1.90 2.34 24.98
CA ASN A 141 1.84 2.89 26.33
C ASN A 141 0.40 2.96 26.88
N TYR A 142 -0.61 2.89 26.01
CA TYR A 142 -2.00 2.90 26.44
C TYR A 142 -2.44 1.50 26.87
N GLU A 143 -2.82 1.37 28.12
CA GLU A 143 -3.40 0.16 28.69
C GLU A 143 -4.59 0.52 29.58
N LYS A 144 -5.78 0.01 29.25
CA LYS A 144 -6.95 0.09 30.14
C LYS A 144 -7.23 -1.30 30.69
N VAL A 145 -6.96 -1.48 31.98
CA VAL A 145 -7.27 -2.73 32.70
C VAL A 145 -8.75 -2.71 33.05
N VAL A 146 -9.48 -3.71 32.54
CA VAL A 146 -10.91 -3.90 32.81
C VAL A 146 -11.09 -5.17 33.63
N VAL A 147 -11.68 -5.04 34.81
CA VAL A 147 -11.92 -6.15 35.74
C VAL A 147 -13.40 -6.55 35.74
N ASP A 148 -14.31 -5.58 35.60
CA ASP A 148 -15.74 -5.87 35.58
C ASP A 148 -16.17 -6.41 34.21
N LYS A 149 -16.75 -7.61 34.21
CA LYS A 149 -17.31 -8.25 33.02
C LYS A 149 -18.43 -7.42 32.39
N LYS A 150 -19.13 -6.57 33.14
CA LYS A 150 -20.16 -5.68 32.59
C LYS A 150 -19.58 -4.62 31.65
N GLU A 151 -18.34 -4.20 31.87
CA GLU A 151 -17.74 -3.15 31.03
C GLU A 151 -17.37 -3.65 29.63
N ILE A 152 -17.11 -4.94 29.48
CA ILE A 152 -16.75 -5.61 28.21
C ILE A 152 -17.94 -6.29 27.52
N GLU A 153 -19.16 -6.00 27.96
CA GLU A 153 -20.37 -6.58 27.38
C GLU A 153 -20.48 -6.25 25.87
N GLY A 154 -20.86 -7.26 25.09
CA GLY A 154 -21.00 -7.16 23.65
C GLY A 154 -19.71 -7.44 22.85
N LEU A 155 -18.53 -7.42 23.47
CA LEU A 155 -17.29 -7.72 22.76
C LEU A 155 -17.25 -9.19 22.28
N PRO A 156 -16.78 -9.43 21.03
CA PRO A 156 -16.65 -10.78 20.51
C PRO A 156 -15.56 -11.55 21.25
N PHE A 157 -15.72 -12.88 21.31
CA PHE A 157 -14.79 -13.77 22.01
C PHE A 157 -13.34 -13.62 21.53
N THR A 158 -13.13 -13.37 20.24
CA THR A 158 -11.78 -13.16 19.65
C THR A 158 -11.07 -11.96 20.29
N THR A 159 -11.78 -10.85 20.49
CA THR A 159 -11.24 -9.65 21.14
C THR A 159 -10.98 -9.88 22.62
N LEU A 160 -11.88 -10.58 23.30
CA LEU A 160 -11.69 -10.95 24.71
C LEU A 160 -10.48 -11.86 24.90
N ALA A 161 -10.26 -12.81 23.99
CA ALA A 161 -9.10 -13.70 24.01
C ALA A 161 -7.80 -12.91 23.83
N LEU A 162 -7.74 -11.98 22.86
CA LEU A 162 -6.57 -11.12 22.65
C LEU A 162 -6.30 -10.21 23.87
N ALA A 163 -7.34 -9.58 24.42
CA ALA A 163 -7.20 -8.72 25.60
C ALA A 163 -6.74 -9.50 26.84
N ALA A 164 -7.16 -10.76 26.96
CA ALA A 164 -6.73 -11.64 28.05
C ALA A 164 -5.29 -12.15 27.83
N GLU A 165 -4.88 -12.46 26.60
CA GLU A 165 -3.50 -12.79 26.26
C GLU A 165 -2.54 -11.63 26.59
N THR A 166 -2.93 -10.39 26.26
CA THR A 166 -2.18 -9.20 26.66
C THR A 166 -2.07 -9.10 28.18
N ALA A 167 -3.14 -9.41 28.93
CA ALA A 167 -3.09 -9.44 30.39
C ALA A 167 -2.09 -10.46 30.94
N ILE A 168 -2.06 -11.68 30.38
CA ILE A 168 -1.07 -12.71 30.76
C ILE A 168 0.35 -12.19 30.52
N SER A 169 0.60 -11.59 29.35
CA SER A 169 1.93 -11.07 29.01
C SER A 169 2.42 -9.98 29.96
N LYS A 170 1.49 -9.32 30.66
CA LYS A 170 1.73 -8.25 31.64
C LYS A 170 1.73 -8.76 33.09
N GLY A 171 1.64 -10.07 33.31
CA GLY A 171 1.77 -10.70 34.63
C GLY A 171 0.46 -10.91 35.38
N TYR A 172 -0.69 -10.90 34.71
CA TYR A 172 -1.97 -11.26 35.32
C TYR A 172 -2.25 -12.77 35.15
N ASP A 173 -2.42 -13.48 36.27
CA ASP A 173 -2.49 -14.95 36.30
C ASP A 173 -3.87 -15.55 35.92
N ASN A 174 -4.93 -14.75 35.87
CA ASN A 174 -6.30 -15.25 35.70
C ASN A 174 -6.94 -14.75 34.40
N VAL A 175 -7.16 -15.67 33.46
CA VAL A 175 -7.55 -15.38 32.07
C VAL A 175 -9.04 -15.61 31.83
N ASN A 176 -9.64 -16.54 32.59
CA ASN A 176 -10.99 -17.04 32.34
C ASN A 176 -12.11 -16.14 32.90
N ALA A 177 -11.78 -15.19 33.78
CA ALA A 177 -12.75 -14.30 34.43
C ALA A 177 -12.29 -12.84 34.53
N GLY A 178 -11.21 -12.46 33.82
CA GLY A 178 -10.55 -11.17 33.93
C GLY A 178 -9.32 -11.20 34.85
N PRO A 179 -8.43 -10.21 34.73
CA PRO A 179 -8.61 -8.94 34.01
C PRO A 179 -8.34 -9.00 32.50
N TRP A 180 -8.96 -8.09 31.75
CA TRP A 180 -8.70 -7.86 30.31
C TRP A 180 -7.95 -6.55 30.13
N ILE A 181 -6.89 -6.54 29.32
CA ILE A 181 -6.18 -5.31 28.96
C ILE A 181 -6.62 -4.87 27.57
N ILE A 182 -7.31 -3.74 27.51
CA ILE A 182 -7.70 -3.11 26.26
C ILE A 182 -6.57 -2.16 25.82
N THR A 183 -6.00 -2.43 24.65
CA THR A 183 -4.99 -1.59 23.99
C THR A 183 -5.57 -0.82 22.81
N LEU A 184 -4.79 0.07 22.21
CA LEU A 184 -5.18 0.85 21.03
C LEU A 184 -4.80 0.19 19.70
N ASP A 185 -4.40 -1.09 19.73
CA ASP A 185 -4.08 -1.84 18.52
C ASP A 185 -5.30 -1.93 17.61
N GLY A 186 -5.08 -1.82 16.30
CA GLY A 186 -6.15 -1.72 15.30
C GLY A 186 -7.30 -2.73 15.45
N PRO A 187 -7.03 -4.04 15.67
CA PRO A 187 -8.08 -5.04 15.87
C PRO A 187 -8.91 -4.83 17.15
N ILE A 188 -8.26 -4.53 18.28
CA ILE A 188 -8.93 -4.33 19.57
C ILE A 188 -9.74 -3.03 19.52
N TYR A 189 -9.13 -1.92 19.09
CA TYR A 189 -9.81 -0.63 18.93
C TYR A 189 -11.07 -0.76 18.07
N ARG A 190 -10.95 -1.37 16.89
CA ARG A 190 -12.08 -1.54 15.96
C ARG A 190 -13.21 -2.34 16.63
N SER A 191 -12.88 -3.44 17.29
CA SER A 191 -13.86 -4.29 17.94
C SER A 191 -14.59 -3.59 19.09
N VAL A 192 -13.86 -2.80 19.90
CA VAL A 192 -14.47 -1.98 20.96
C VAL A 192 -15.44 -0.97 20.35
N MET A 193 -15.03 -0.27 19.30
CA MET A 193 -15.87 0.76 18.68
C MET A 193 -17.14 0.20 18.02
N GLN A 194 -17.12 -1.06 17.58
CA GLN A 194 -18.25 -1.71 16.89
C GLN A 194 -19.17 -2.46 17.85
N HIS A 195 -18.64 -3.10 18.89
CA HIS A 195 -19.41 -4.07 19.67
C HIS A 195 -19.54 -3.77 21.15
N ALA A 196 -18.72 -2.90 21.76
CA ALA A 196 -18.81 -2.62 23.19
C ALA A 196 -20.13 -1.90 23.52
N HIS A 197 -20.95 -2.52 24.38
CA HIS A 197 -22.23 -1.94 24.82
C HIS A 197 -22.02 -0.77 25.77
N ASN A 198 -20.95 -0.81 26.58
CA ASN A 198 -20.59 0.27 27.49
C ASN A 198 -20.15 1.53 26.71
N ARG A 199 -21.00 2.56 26.73
CA ARG A 199 -20.73 3.85 26.08
C ARG A 199 -19.51 4.57 26.64
N SER A 200 -19.29 4.52 27.95
CA SER A 200 -18.12 5.15 28.57
C SER A 200 -16.82 4.48 28.14
N LEU A 201 -16.82 3.16 27.96
CA LEU A 201 -15.67 2.45 27.40
C LEU A 201 -15.40 2.90 25.95
N ARG A 202 -16.45 3.03 25.13
CA ARG A 202 -16.30 3.55 23.75
C ARG A 202 -15.72 4.97 23.74
N GLU A 203 -16.21 5.84 24.63
CA GLU A 203 -15.73 7.21 24.74
C GLU A 203 -14.25 7.28 25.15
N ASP A 204 -13.87 6.57 26.20
CA ASP A 204 -12.49 6.55 26.70
C ASP A 204 -11.50 6.08 25.64
N ILE A 205 -11.83 4.97 24.97
CA ILE A 205 -10.99 4.36 23.94
C ILE A 205 -10.94 5.23 22.68
N TYR A 206 -12.06 5.83 22.28
CA TYR A 206 -12.10 6.77 21.15
C TYR A 206 -11.20 7.98 21.40
N ARG A 207 -11.35 8.62 22.56
CA ARG A 207 -10.55 9.80 22.92
C ARG A 207 -9.07 9.46 22.93
N ALA A 208 -8.71 8.37 23.60
CA ALA A 208 -7.33 7.89 23.64
C ALA A 208 -6.76 7.60 22.26
N TYR A 209 -7.55 7.01 21.35
CA TYR A 209 -7.12 6.70 19.99
C TYR A 209 -6.88 7.95 19.13
N VAL A 210 -7.74 8.97 19.26
CA VAL A 210 -7.64 10.23 18.50
C VAL A 210 -6.55 11.14 19.04
N SER A 211 -6.25 11.10 20.34
CA SER A 211 -5.17 11.88 20.97
C SER A 211 -3.82 11.16 20.99
N ARG A 212 -3.64 10.09 20.21
CA ARG A 212 -2.36 9.38 20.16
C ARG A 212 -1.26 10.30 19.61
N ALA A 213 -0.12 10.28 20.28
CA ALA A 213 1.06 11.05 19.90
C ALA A 213 0.77 12.55 19.72
N SER A 214 -0.16 13.13 20.50
CA SER A 214 -0.49 14.56 20.43
C SER A 214 -0.05 15.38 21.66
N GLU A 215 0.52 14.74 22.68
CA GLU A 215 0.90 15.40 23.93
C GLU A 215 2.17 14.82 24.55
N GLY A 216 2.76 15.60 25.46
CA GLY A 216 3.95 15.19 26.21
C GLY A 216 5.16 14.87 25.32
N PRO A 217 6.02 13.89 25.72
CA PRO A 217 7.26 13.58 25.01
C PRO A 217 7.04 12.86 23.67
N LEU A 218 5.83 12.37 23.40
CA LEU A 218 5.45 11.69 22.15
C LEU A 218 4.68 12.62 21.20
N ASN A 219 4.66 13.92 21.48
CA ASN A 219 3.90 14.88 20.67
C ASN A 219 4.47 15.02 19.25
N ASN A 220 3.66 14.68 18.26
CA ASN A 220 3.97 14.77 16.85
C ASN A 220 3.56 16.09 16.20
N THR A 221 2.82 16.97 16.87
CA THR A 221 2.47 18.30 16.33
C THR A 221 3.69 19.09 15.83
N PRO A 222 4.75 19.31 16.64
CA PRO A 222 5.94 20.04 16.15
C PRO A 222 6.71 19.28 15.07
N ILE A 223 6.65 17.94 15.08
CA ILE A 223 7.29 17.11 14.06
C ILE A 223 6.57 17.29 12.71
N ILE A 224 5.23 17.31 12.71
CA ILE A 224 4.44 17.56 11.50
C ILE A 224 4.75 18.95 10.94
N GLU A 225 4.78 19.98 11.78
CA GLU A 225 5.10 21.35 11.37
C GLU A 225 6.47 21.41 10.69
N ARG A 226 7.50 20.81 11.31
CA ARG A 226 8.84 20.77 10.74
C ARG A 226 8.90 19.97 9.43
N ILE A 227 8.20 18.84 9.33
CA ILE A 227 8.10 18.07 8.07
C ILE A 227 7.47 18.93 6.96
N LEU A 228 6.44 19.73 7.27
CA LEU A 228 5.80 20.60 6.27
C LEU A 228 6.73 21.72 5.80
N GLU A 229 7.50 22.32 6.71
CA GLU A 229 8.54 23.31 6.37
C GLU A 229 9.59 22.69 5.44
N LEU A 230 10.17 21.56 5.82
CA LEU A 230 11.19 20.85 5.03
C LEU A 230 10.66 20.45 3.65
N ARG A 231 9.41 19.99 3.56
CA ARG A 231 8.76 19.69 2.28
C ARG A 231 8.63 20.93 1.38
N LEU A 232 8.31 22.08 1.95
CA LEU A 232 8.25 23.33 1.21
C LEU A 232 9.64 23.80 0.76
N GLU A 233 10.65 23.71 1.63
CA GLU A 233 12.04 24.02 1.31
C GLU A 233 12.56 23.13 0.17
N LYS A 234 12.34 21.81 0.25
CA LYS A 234 12.67 20.84 -0.81
C LYS A 234 12.04 21.24 -2.15
N ALA A 235 10.75 21.54 -2.15
CA ALA A 235 10.03 21.93 -3.35
C ALA A 235 10.62 23.20 -3.99
N LYS A 236 10.94 24.21 -3.18
CA LYS A 236 11.55 25.47 -3.64
C LYS A 236 12.96 25.26 -4.18
N LEU A 237 13.78 24.40 -3.56
CA LEU A 237 15.13 24.08 -4.04
C LEU A 237 15.09 23.49 -5.46
N LEU A 238 14.07 22.69 -5.76
CA LEU A 238 13.86 22.08 -7.07
C LEU A 238 13.04 22.95 -8.04
N GLY A 239 12.64 24.16 -7.63
CA GLY A 239 11.96 25.13 -8.50
C GLY A 239 10.44 25.00 -8.56
N HIS A 240 9.81 24.28 -7.62
CA HIS A 240 8.35 24.17 -7.49
C HIS A 240 7.79 25.18 -6.48
N VAL A 241 6.51 25.54 -6.62
CA VAL A 241 5.84 26.49 -5.71
C VAL A 241 5.51 25.82 -4.37
N ASN A 242 5.12 24.54 -4.42
CA ASN A 242 4.73 23.76 -3.25
C ASN A 242 5.10 22.28 -3.42
N TYR A 243 5.07 21.53 -2.31
CA TYR A 243 5.41 20.11 -2.31
C TYR A 243 4.42 19.24 -3.09
N ALA A 244 3.16 19.66 -3.22
CA ALA A 244 2.19 18.89 -3.98
C ALA A 244 2.57 18.87 -5.47
N GLU A 245 2.90 20.02 -6.06
CA GLU A 245 3.41 20.12 -7.44
C GLU A 245 4.62 19.21 -7.67
N PHE A 246 5.63 19.29 -6.80
CA PHE A 246 6.79 18.41 -6.82
C PHE A 246 6.38 16.93 -6.77
N SER A 247 5.48 16.57 -5.86
CA SER A 247 5.02 15.18 -5.66
C SER A 247 4.24 14.65 -6.87
N PHE A 248 3.54 15.51 -7.61
CA PHE A 248 2.78 15.16 -8.79
C PHE A 248 3.66 15.01 -10.03
N GLU A 249 4.90 15.51 -10.04
CA GLU A 249 5.80 15.25 -11.15
C GLU A 249 6.02 13.75 -11.34
N ALA A 250 6.24 12.98 -10.28
CA ALA A 250 6.41 11.53 -10.36
C ALA A 250 5.12 10.75 -10.65
N LYS A 251 3.94 11.40 -10.62
CA LYS A 251 2.63 10.72 -10.74
C LYS A 251 2.04 10.83 -12.14
N MET A 252 1.13 9.91 -12.47
CA MET A 252 0.38 9.96 -13.73
C MET A 252 -0.66 11.08 -13.76
N ALA A 253 -1.23 11.41 -12.59
CA ALA A 253 -2.22 12.48 -12.45
C ALA A 253 -1.52 13.85 -12.35
N THR A 254 -2.25 14.92 -12.67
CA THR A 254 -1.86 16.28 -12.31
C THR A 254 -2.58 16.69 -11.02
N LEU A 255 -2.06 17.71 -10.33
CA LEU A 255 -2.68 18.24 -9.12
C LEU A 255 -4.14 18.66 -9.35
N ASP A 256 -4.42 19.35 -10.47
CA ASP A 256 -5.78 19.78 -10.82
C ASP A 256 -6.72 18.60 -11.05
N LYS A 257 -6.28 17.58 -11.80
CA LYS A 257 -7.08 16.37 -12.02
C LYS A 257 -7.37 15.62 -10.72
N ALA A 258 -6.42 15.59 -9.80
CA ALA A 258 -6.63 14.97 -8.49
C ALA A 258 -7.65 15.76 -7.66
N ARG A 259 -7.56 17.09 -7.66
CA ARG A 259 -8.55 17.96 -7.00
C ARG A 259 -9.94 17.81 -7.60
N ASP A 260 -10.05 17.84 -8.93
CA ASP A 260 -11.33 17.66 -9.64
C ASP A 260 -11.96 16.30 -9.32
N LEU A 261 -11.16 15.24 -9.25
CA LEU A 261 -11.64 13.92 -8.89
C LEU A 261 -12.17 13.89 -7.45
N ILE A 262 -11.41 14.43 -6.49
CA ILE A 262 -11.83 14.49 -5.07
C ILE A 262 -13.11 15.32 -4.94
N GLU A 263 -13.20 16.46 -5.62
CA GLU A 263 -14.38 17.34 -5.60
C GLU A 263 -15.61 16.64 -6.23
N LYS A 264 -15.41 15.91 -7.33
CA LYS A 264 -16.47 15.13 -7.96
C LYS A 264 -16.97 14.00 -7.03
N LEU A 265 -16.06 13.29 -6.37
CA LEU A 265 -16.42 12.25 -5.40
C LEU A 265 -17.13 12.86 -4.19
N HIS A 266 -16.61 13.97 -3.67
CA HIS A 266 -17.23 14.72 -2.57
C HIS A 266 -18.67 15.11 -2.93
N ASN A 267 -18.90 15.74 -4.08
CA ASN A 267 -20.25 16.15 -4.50
C ASN A 267 -21.20 14.96 -4.74
N ALA A 268 -20.68 13.85 -5.29
CA ALA A 268 -21.46 12.63 -5.47
C ALA A 268 -21.80 11.93 -4.14
N SER A 269 -20.91 12.01 -3.14
CA SER A 269 -21.08 11.36 -1.82
C SER A 269 -21.81 12.23 -0.81
N TRP A 270 -21.68 13.56 -0.88
CA TRP A 270 -22.23 14.50 0.10
C TRP A 270 -23.76 14.44 0.19
N CYS A 271 -24.42 14.48 -0.97
CA CYS A 271 -25.89 14.45 -1.03
C CYS A 271 -26.50 13.11 -0.54
N PRO A 272 -25.98 11.93 -0.90
CA PRO A 272 -26.48 10.65 -0.37
C PRO A 272 -26.04 10.33 1.08
N ALA A 273 -24.81 10.69 1.48
CA ALA A 273 -24.20 10.20 2.72
C ALA A 273 -24.42 11.12 3.94
N ILE A 274 -24.48 12.44 3.76
CA ILE A 274 -24.50 13.40 4.88
C ILE A 274 -25.86 14.09 5.05
N LYS A 275 -26.68 14.20 4.00
CA LYS A 275 -27.80 15.15 4.05
C LYS A 275 -29.06 14.71 4.79
N VAL A 276 -29.38 13.40 4.88
CA VAL A 276 -30.66 12.96 5.49
C VAL A 276 -30.59 11.49 5.94
N LYS A 277 -30.01 10.57 5.16
CA LYS A 277 -30.25 9.14 5.43
C LYS A 277 -29.37 8.54 6.51
N ASN A 278 -28.04 8.59 6.44
CA ASN A 278 -27.24 7.77 7.35
C ASN A 278 -27.28 8.24 8.81
N GLU A 279 -27.15 9.55 9.07
CA GLU A 279 -27.17 10.03 10.46
C GLU A 279 -28.58 9.99 11.07
N GLU A 280 -29.63 10.34 10.32
CA GLU A 280 -31.01 10.22 10.80
C GLU A 280 -31.42 8.76 10.95
N GLU A 281 -31.07 7.87 10.02
CA GLU A 281 -31.34 6.42 10.11
C GLU A 281 -30.63 5.82 11.33
N LEU A 282 -29.40 6.25 11.65
CA LEU A 282 -28.72 5.84 12.88
C LEU A 282 -29.42 6.36 14.14
N ARG A 283 -29.86 7.63 14.14
CA ARG A 283 -30.59 8.22 15.27
C ARG A 283 -31.96 7.58 15.47
N ASP A 284 -32.67 7.31 14.39
CA ASP A 284 -33.99 6.68 14.39
C ASP A 284 -33.86 5.23 14.88
N TYR A 285 -32.89 4.48 14.35
CA TYR A 285 -32.62 3.12 14.81
C TYR A 285 -32.20 3.08 16.29
N ALA A 286 -31.32 3.98 16.73
CA ALA A 286 -30.96 4.09 18.14
C ALA A 286 -32.18 4.42 19.03
N ARG A 287 -33.11 5.24 18.53
CA ARG A 287 -34.35 5.60 19.23
C ARG A 287 -35.31 4.42 19.31
N GLU A 288 -35.44 3.63 18.24
CA GLU A 288 -36.22 2.39 18.21
C GLU A 288 -35.72 1.36 19.23
N GLN A 289 -34.40 1.29 19.44
CA GLN A 289 -33.78 0.45 20.47
C GLN A 289 -33.85 1.05 21.89
N GLY A 290 -34.46 2.23 22.06
CA GLY A 290 -34.61 2.89 23.36
C GLY A 290 -33.31 3.45 23.96
N ALA A 291 -32.30 3.74 23.13
CA ALA A 291 -31.02 4.24 23.61
C ALA A 291 -31.09 5.70 24.06
N ASN A 292 -30.50 6.00 25.22
CA ASN A 292 -30.48 7.36 25.78
C ASN A 292 -29.68 8.34 24.91
N GLU A 293 -28.64 7.84 24.23
CA GLU A 293 -27.79 8.62 23.33
C GLU A 293 -28.42 8.91 21.95
N ALA A 294 -29.58 8.35 21.61
CA ALA A 294 -30.19 8.49 20.30
C ALA A 294 -30.44 9.95 19.87
N ASN A 295 -30.70 10.84 20.84
CA ASN A 295 -30.91 12.27 20.58
C ASN A 295 -29.61 13.07 20.43
N ASN A 296 -28.47 12.51 20.85
CA ASN A 296 -27.16 13.17 20.78
C ASN A 296 -26.05 12.14 20.54
N LEU A 297 -26.01 11.59 19.33
CA LEU A 297 -24.95 10.68 18.89
C LEU A 297 -23.63 11.44 18.78
N ASN A 298 -22.61 10.94 19.49
CA ASN A 298 -21.24 11.43 19.38
C ASN A 298 -20.41 10.55 18.43
N GLN A 299 -19.18 10.98 18.12
CA GLN A 299 -18.27 10.25 17.23
C GLN A 299 -17.99 8.81 17.67
N TRP A 300 -17.99 8.54 18.99
CA TRP A 300 -17.82 7.20 19.55
C TRP A 300 -19.08 6.32 19.52
N ASP A 301 -20.22 6.87 19.12
CA ASP A 301 -21.48 6.12 18.97
C ASP A 301 -21.72 5.69 17.51
N ILE A 302 -21.10 6.36 16.52
CA ILE A 302 -21.35 6.15 15.09
C ILE A 302 -21.04 4.70 14.66
N ASN A 303 -19.85 4.19 14.99
CA ASN A 303 -19.43 2.85 14.57
C ASN A 303 -20.29 1.75 15.22
N PHE A 304 -20.67 1.95 16.48
CA PHE A 304 -21.51 1.02 17.22
C PHE A 304 -22.91 0.92 16.61
N TRP A 305 -23.59 2.04 16.41
CA TRP A 305 -24.93 2.04 15.83
C TRP A 305 -24.94 1.66 14.35
N SER A 306 -23.88 1.97 13.61
CA SER A 306 -23.72 1.52 12.22
C SER A 306 -23.65 0.01 12.13
N GLU A 307 -22.96 -0.63 13.07
CA GLU A 307 -22.89 -2.09 13.11
C GLU A 307 -24.25 -2.71 13.47
N ARG A 308 -24.95 -2.18 14.47
CA ARG A 308 -26.29 -2.67 14.84
C ARG A 308 -27.32 -2.49 13.74
N LEU A 309 -27.28 -1.34 13.06
CA LEU A 309 -28.12 -1.09 11.88
C LEU A 309 -27.77 -2.05 10.74
N ARG A 310 -26.49 -2.32 10.49
CA ARG A 310 -26.03 -3.28 9.48
C ARG A 310 -26.52 -4.69 9.78
N GLU A 311 -26.34 -5.16 11.02
CA GLU A 311 -26.82 -6.47 11.49
C GLU A 311 -28.33 -6.59 11.29
N SER A 312 -29.10 -5.58 11.69
CA SER A 312 -30.56 -5.57 11.58
C SER A 312 -31.07 -5.50 10.14
N LYS A 313 -30.41 -4.73 9.27
CA LYS A 313 -30.86 -4.47 7.90
C LYS A 313 -30.55 -5.62 6.94
N TYR A 314 -29.44 -6.32 7.19
CA TYR A 314 -28.95 -7.37 6.30
C TYR A 314 -29.06 -8.77 6.89
N ASP A 315 -29.60 -8.92 8.11
CA ASP A 315 -29.65 -10.19 8.87
C ASP A 315 -28.28 -10.90 8.93
N LEU A 316 -27.23 -10.08 9.00
CA LEU A 316 -25.85 -10.54 9.07
C LEU A 316 -25.46 -10.66 10.53
N ASN A 317 -25.77 -11.78 11.15
CA ASN A 317 -25.08 -12.15 12.37
C ASN A 317 -23.63 -12.49 12.02
N GLU A 318 -22.68 -11.68 12.49
CA GLU A 318 -21.21 -11.84 12.33
C GLU A 318 -20.64 -13.09 13.05
N LYS A 319 -21.45 -14.14 13.20
CA LYS A 319 -21.07 -15.44 13.77
C LYS A 319 -20.32 -16.35 12.78
N ARG A 320 -19.91 -15.86 11.61
CA ARG A 320 -19.16 -16.66 10.62
C ARG A 320 -17.75 -16.14 10.27
N PRO A 321 -16.80 -16.06 11.22
CA PRO A 321 -15.39 -15.89 10.86
C PRO A 321 -14.74 -17.18 10.33
N TYR A 322 -15.25 -18.37 10.69
CA TYR A 322 -14.54 -19.64 10.43
C TYR A 322 -14.78 -20.25 9.05
N GLU A 323 -15.90 -19.91 8.37
CA GLU A 323 -16.16 -20.43 7.03
C GLU A 323 -15.37 -19.69 5.94
N LEU A 324 -14.99 -18.43 6.18
CA LEU A 324 -14.35 -17.60 5.15
C LEU A 324 -12.85 -17.80 5.03
N ILE A 325 -12.12 -18.12 6.10
CA ILE A 325 -10.66 -18.34 6.03
C ILE A 325 -10.34 -19.64 5.28
N VAL A 326 -11.08 -20.72 5.57
CA VAL A 326 -10.93 -22.00 4.86
C VAL A 326 -11.34 -21.85 3.39
N VAL A 327 -12.40 -21.10 3.10
CA VAL A 327 -12.84 -20.86 1.71
C VAL A 327 -11.91 -19.91 0.95
N ALA A 328 -11.34 -18.89 1.60
CA ALA A 328 -10.41 -17.94 0.96
C ALA A 328 -9.08 -18.61 0.58
N THR A 329 -8.53 -19.43 1.48
CA THR A 329 -7.34 -20.24 1.22
C THR A 329 -7.58 -21.32 0.17
N GLN A 330 -8.76 -21.98 0.17
CA GLN A 330 -9.14 -22.94 -0.87
C GLN A 330 -9.40 -22.30 -2.25
N LYS A 331 -9.76 -21.01 -2.29
CA LYS A 331 -10.00 -20.25 -3.53
C LYS A 331 -8.77 -19.46 -4.02
N GLY A 332 -7.59 -19.71 -3.46
CA GLY A 332 -6.33 -19.14 -3.95
C GLY A 332 -6.17 -17.64 -3.70
N ILE A 333 -6.93 -17.06 -2.77
CA ILE A 333 -6.70 -15.69 -2.31
C ILE A 333 -5.71 -15.80 -1.14
N SER A 334 -4.42 -15.62 -1.43
CA SER A 334 -3.43 -15.40 -0.38
C SER A 334 -3.73 -14.05 0.26
N ILE A 335 -4.04 -14.06 1.56
CA ILE A 335 -4.17 -12.85 2.39
C ILE A 335 -2.77 -12.41 2.81
#